data_AF-A0A382AGJ5-F1
#
_entry.id   AF-A0A382AGJ5-F1
#
_cell.length_a   1.000
_cell.length_b   1.000
_cell.length_c   1.000
_cell.angle_alpha   90.00
_cell.angle_beta   90.00
_cell.angle_gamma   90.00
#
_symmetry.space_group_name_H-M   'P 1'
#
loop_
_entity.id
_entity.type
_entity.pdbx_description
1 polymer ?
#
loop_
_entity_poly.entity_id
_entity_poly.type
_entity_poly.pdbx_seq_one_letter_code
_entity_poly.pdbx_strand_id
1 'polypeptide(L)' 'MAGFRTIIGGEIKEYTGMLAESREQALIRMQDKAKELGADAVVGVRFQTSMILSGTAELLVYGTAVKLARQ' A
#
# COMPACT_ATOMS: atom_id res chain seq x y z
N MET A 1 3.30 -29.43 2.75
CA MET A 1 2.32 -29.40 1.65
C MET A 1 2.01 -27.95 1.22
N ALA A 2 3.00 -27.23 0.69
CA ALA A 2 2.81 -25.83 0.20
C ALA A 2 3.33 -25.61 -1.23
N GLY A 3 4.05 -26.57 -1.81
CA GLY A 3 4.75 -26.41 -3.09
C GLY A 3 3.90 -26.59 -4.36
N PHE A 4 2.63 -27.00 -4.27
CA PHE A 4 1.83 -27.32 -5.46
C PHE A 4 0.84 -26.20 -5.88
N ARG A 5 0.59 -25.20 -5.01
CA ARG A 5 -0.31 -24.08 -5.36
C ARG A 5 0.36 -23.02 -6.24
N THR A 6 1.68 -22.90 -6.19
CA THR A 6 2.46 -21.95 -7.00
C THR A 6 2.54 -22.34 -8.48
N ILE A 7 2.37 -23.63 -8.81
CA ILE A 7 2.51 -24.16 -10.19
C ILE A 7 1.26 -23.93 -11.05
N ILE A 8 0.09 -23.68 -10.43
CA ILE A 8 -1.20 -23.55 -11.15
C ILE A 8 -1.62 -22.07 -11.36
N GLY A 9 -0.77 -21.10 -10.99
CA GLY A 9 -1.05 -19.67 -11.22
C GLY A 9 -2.24 -19.13 -10.41
N GLY A 10 -2.61 -19.82 -9.33
CA GLY A 10 -3.68 -19.41 -8.43
C GLY A 10 -3.19 -18.43 -7.38
N GLU A 11 -3.88 -17.29 -7.28
CA GLU A 11 -3.75 -16.33 -6.19
C GLU A 11 -3.70 -17.02 -4.82
N ILE A 12 -2.70 -16.70 -4.00
CA ILE A 12 -2.66 -17.11 -2.59
C ILE A 12 -3.55 -16.14 -1.82
N LYS A 13 -4.85 -16.46 -1.69
CA LYS A 13 -5.85 -15.58 -1.08
C LYS A 13 -5.44 -14.98 0.27
N GLU A 14 -4.79 -15.76 1.12
CA GLU A 14 -4.27 -15.30 2.41
C GLU A 14 -3.19 -14.21 2.23
N TYR A 15 -2.28 -14.40 1.27
CA TYR A 15 -1.23 -13.45 0.93
C TYR A 15 -1.81 -12.17 0.31
N THR A 16 -2.80 -12.29 -0.58
CA THR A 16 -3.51 -11.13 -1.13
C THR A 16 -4.27 -10.37 -0.05
N GLY A 17 -4.91 -11.07 0.88
CA GLY A 17 -5.58 -10.48 2.03
C GLY A 17 -4.63 -9.66 2.89
N MET A 18 -3.48 -10.24 3.26
CA MET A 18 -2.44 -9.52 4.02
C MET A 18 -1.91 -8.28 3.28
N LEU A 19 -1.69 -8.38 1.96
CA LEU A 19 -1.27 -7.23 1.16
C LEU A 19 -2.35 -6.14 1.09
N ALA A 20 -3.63 -6.52 1.04
CA ALA A 20 -4.74 -5.58 1.07
C ALA A 20 -4.83 -4.84 2.41
N GLU A 21 -4.71 -5.55 3.53
CA GLU A 21 -4.66 -4.95 4.86
C GLU A 21 -3.43 -4.04 5.02
N SER A 22 -2.26 -4.49 4.59
CA SER A 22 -1.02 -3.70 4.61
C SER A 22 -1.15 -2.41 3.80
N ARG A 23 -1.86 -2.46 2.66
CA ARG A 23 -2.14 -1.29 1.82
C ARG A 23 -3.01 -0.27 2.54
N GLU A 24 -4.04 -0.72 3.21
CA GLU A 24 -4.94 0.14 3.98
C GLU A 24 -4.18 0.84 5.10
N GLN A 25 -3.37 0.10 5.86
CA GLN A 25 -2.53 0.65 6.92
C GLN A 25 -1.54 1.70 6.40
N ALA A 26 -0.90 1.45 5.25
CA ALA A 26 0.02 2.40 4.64
C ALA A 26 -0.68 3.68 4.16
N LEU A 27 -1.89 3.55 3.58
CA LEU A 27 -2.72 4.69 3.19
C LEU A 27 -3.16 5.53 4.38
N ILE A 28 -3.57 4.91 5.48
CA ILE A 28 -3.97 5.61 6.72
C ILE A 28 -2.78 6.41 7.26
N ARG A 29 -1.59 5.80 7.36
CA ARG A 29 -0.38 6.48 7.83
C ARG A 29 -0.01 7.68 6.95
N MET A 30 -0.11 7.55 5.64
CA MET A 30 0.15 8.65 4.70
C MET A 30 -0.85 9.80 4.89
N GLN A 31 -2.14 9.48 5.04
CA GLN A 31 -3.18 10.47 5.27
C GLN A 31 -3.00 11.19 6.61
N ASP A 32 -2.65 10.47 7.67
CA ASP A 32 -2.43 11.06 8.99
C ASP A 32 -1.23 11.99 8.97
N LYS A 33 -0.14 11.64 8.26
CA LYS A 33 0.95 12.58 8.02
C LYS A 33 0.55 13.80 7.19
N ALA A 34 -0.29 13.64 6.18
CA ALA A 34 -0.80 14.79 5.43
C ALA A 34 -1.66 15.72 6.32
N LYS A 35 -2.50 15.16 7.20
CA LYS A 35 -3.29 15.93 8.17
C LYS A 35 -2.40 16.67 9.18
N GLU A 36 -1.36 16.03 9.69
CA GLU A 36 -0.36 16.66 10.58
C GLU A 36 0.31 17.87 9.90
N LEU A 37 0.50 17.83 8.58
CA LEU A 37 1.02 18.95 7.77
C LEU A 37 -0.05 20.00 7.42
N GLY A 38 -1.29 19.81 7.85
CA GLY A 38 -2.42 20.70 7.56
C GLY A 38 -2.92 20.63 6.12
N ALA A 39 -2.60 19.58 5.36
CA ALA A 39 -3.11 19.36 4.02
C ALA A 39 -4.58 18.89 4.04
N ASP A 40 -5.31 19.18 2.97
CA ASP A 40 -6.69 18.71 2.73
C ASP A 40 -6.78 17.67 1.61
N ALA A 41 -5.67 17.42 0.90
CA ALA A 41 -5.56 16.36 -0.08
C ALA A 41 -4.13 15.82 -0.16
N VAL A 42 -4.00 14.59 -0.66
CA VAL A 42 -2.74 14.00 -1.12
C VAL A 42 -2.88 13.71 -2.61
N VAL A 43 -2.04 14.33 -3.42
CA VAL A 43 -2.03 14.16 -4.89
C VAL A 43 -0.83 13.35 -5.34
N GLY A 44 -0.91 12.77 -6.53
CA GLY A 44 0.18 11.98 -7.08
C GLY A 44 0.52 10.74 -6.25
N VAL A 45 -0.50 10.12 -5.63
CA VAL A 45 -0.32 8.92 -4.82
C VAL A 45 0.25 7.79 -5.66
N ARG A 46 1.30 7.14 -5.18
CA ARG A 46 1.95 5.98 -5.78
C ARG A 46 2.08 4.85 -4.77
N PHE A 47 1.94 3.64 -5.29
CA PHE A 47 2.20 2.40 -4.58
C PHE A 47 3.46 1.78 -5.18
N GLN A 48 4.39 1.38 -4.33
CA GLN A 48 5.55 0.59 -4.72
C GLN A 48 5.60 -0.65 -3.85
N THR A 49 5.95 -1.78 -4.45
CA THR A 49 6.15 -3.03 -3.74
C THR A 49 7.44 -3.70 -4.21
N SER A 50 8.11 -4.39 -3.30
CA SER A 50 9.31 -5.16 -3.59
C SER A 50 9.33 -6.41 -2.74
N MET A 51 9.77 -7.53 -3.30
CA MET A 51 10.04 -8.73 -2.51
C MET A 51 11.37 -8.55 -1.77
N ILE A 52 11.35 -8.57 -0.45
CA ILE A 52 12.56 -8.48 0.37
C ILE A 52 13.12 -9.87 0.68
N LEU A 53 12.22 -10.81 0.99
CA LEU A 53 12.55 -12.21 1.28
C LEU A 53 11.54 -13.13 0.58
N SER A 54 11.84 -14.42 0.51
CA SER A 54 10.90 -15.40 -0.02
C SER A 54 9.60 -15.38 0.80
N GLY A 55 8.49 -15.03 0.15
CA GLY A 55 7.19 -14.90 0.81
C GLY A 55 6.96 -13.58 1.57
N THR A 56 7.89 -12.62 1.53
CA THR A 56 7.75 -11.32 2.20
C THR A 56 7.92 -10.19 1.20
N ALA A 57 6.95 -9.27 1.19
CA ALA A 57 7.01 -8.07 0.37
C ALA A 57 6.88 -6.81 1.23
N GLU A 58 7.61 -5.77 0.83
CA GLU A 58 7.35 -4.40 1.27
C GLU A 58 6.25 -3.77 0.43
N LEU A 59 5.50 -2.87 1.07
CA LEU A 59 4.53 -2.02 0.40
C LEU A 59 4.72 -0.58 0.90
N LEU A 60 5.17 0.28 -0.02
CA LEU A 60 5.34 1.71 0.21
C LEU A 60 4.19 2.47 -0.47
N VAL A 61 3.66 3.47 0.24
CA VAL A 61 2.65 4.39 -0.27
C VAL A 61 3.11 5.81 0.02
N TYR A 62 3.14 6.66 -1.00
CA TYR A 62 3.58 8.04 -0.88
C TYR A 62 2.89 8.93 -1.91
N GLY A 63 2.89 10.24 -1.64
CA GLY A 63 2.32 11.26 -2.50
C GLY A 63 2.68 12.65 -1.99
N THR A 64 2.07 13.68 -2.58
CA THR A 64 2.31 15.08 -2.22
C THR A 64 1.12 15.63 -1.45
N ALA A 65 1.33 16.02 -0.20
CA ALA A 65 0.33 16.70 0.62
C ALA A 65 0.12 18.14 0.12
N VAL A 66 -1.12 18.55 -0.12
CA VAL A 66 -1.47 19.87 -0.68
C VAL A 66 -2.66 20.50 0.05
N LYS A 67 -2.79 21.82 -0.08
CA LYS A 67 -4.04 22.55 0.20
C LYS A 67 -4.71 22.95 -1.10
N LEU A 68 -5.96 22.58 -1.28
CA LEU A 68 -6.74 22.94 -2.45
C LEU A 68 -7.27 24.37 -2.30
N ALA A 69 -7.01 25.22 -3.30
CA ALA A 69 -7.67 26.52 -3.38
C ALA A 69 -9.14 26.31 -3.84
N ARG A 70 -10.09 26.96 -3.17
CA ARG A 70 -11.44 27.10 -3.75
C ARG A 70 -11.40 28.12 -4.88
N GLN A 71 -12.07 27.80 -5.98
CA GLN A 71 -12.37 28.76 -7.05
C GLN A 71 -13.48 29.71 -6.62
#